data_AF-A0A7C5N7L7-F1
#
_entry.id   AF-A0A7C5N7L7-F1
#
_cell.length_a   1.000
_cell.length_b   1.000
_cell.length_c   1.000
_cell.angle_alpha   90.00
_cell.angle_beta   90.00
_cell.angle_gamma   90.00
#
_symmetry.space_group_name_H-M   'P 1'
#
loop_
_entity.id
_entity.type
_entity.pdbx_description
1 polymer ?
#
loop_
_entity_poly.entity_id
_entity_poly.type
_entity_poly.pdbx_seq_one_letter_code
_entity_poly.pdbx_strand_id
1 'polypeptide(L)'
;MLVKGFENVVKVKTFGNIDKNLTERILDIVAECYGRLGPPMTFSVNLNIFETSSGQGFFASHDALQGKPTINIYLDRLSSLPFMVVEGGIRRQVAHSILHGSQEFYKIKFPAELKQSMHTYSLPENFATEILYGAAMAAKEFNVTRFLVECGYIEDQVAYVRYMLEPTSEEIQAWEMAKNDPTARIVYLVMTIRDVSCAIPLLKNPNLADEIKKLLEKRTSHLPENYKETIQRIINETIQKFSEDTFKNINLLVKTFVEEIIRKELGSHGYGAETIRGLEKYE
;
A
#
# COMPACT_ATOMS: atom_id res chain seq x y z
N MET A 1 17.41 12.83 22.82
CA MET A 1 18.85 13.09 22.56
C MET A 1 19.17 12.47 21.21
N LEU A 2 19.33 13.29 20.16
CA LEU A 2 19.46 12.80 18.78
C LEU A 2 20.69 11.91 18.64
N VAL A 3 20.54 10.78 17.93
CA VAL A 3 21.62 9.81 17.68
C VAL A 3 22.78 10.52 16.97
N LYS A 4 24.01 10.29 17.42
CA LYS A 4 25.22 10.91 16.83
C LYS A 4 25.28 10.60 15.33
N GLY A 5 25.27 11.63 14.49
CA GLY A 5 25.27 11.49 13.03
C GLY A 5 23.88 11.49 12.37
N PHE A 6 22.79 11.68 13.13
CA PHE A 6 21.42 11.80 12.60
C PHE A 6 21.29 12.88 11.51
N GLU A 7 21.94 14.03 11.68
CA GLU A 7 21.92 15.14 10.71
C GLU A 7 22.59 14.78 9.37
N ASN A 8 23.49 13.78 9.36
CA ASN A 8 24.10 13.30 8.12
C ASN A 8 23.15 12.40 7.33
N VAL A 9 22.17 11.78 8.01
CA VAL A 9 21.19 10.86 7.43
C VAL A 9 19.90 11.60 7.07
N VAL A 10 19.41 12.48 7.94
CA VAL A 10 18.09 13.12 7.80
C VAL A 10 18.25 14.61 7.54
N LYS A 11 17.80 15.07 6.37
CA LYS A 11 17.70 16.50 6.05
C LYS A 11 16.29 16.99 6.34
N VAL A 12 16.10 17.75 7.40
CA VAL A 12 14.79 18.23 7.85
C VAL A 12 14.46 19.58 7.20
N LYS A 13 13.22 19.73 6.72
CA LYS A 13 12.64 21.00 6.28
C LYS A 13 11.23 21.14 6.85
N THR A 14 10.92 22.34 7.32
CA THR A 14 9.60 22.70 7.85
C THR A 14 8.92 23.71 6.94
N PHE A 15 7.59 23.62 6.82
CA PHE A 15 6.79 24.47 5.93
C PHE A 15 5.52 24.94 6.66
N GLY A 16 5.39 26.25 6.85
CA GLY A 16 4.29 26.86 7.61
C GLY A 16 4.64 27.12 9.08
N ASN A 17 3.63 27.37 9.90
CA ASN A 17 3.77 27.56 11.34
C ASN A 17 3.72 26.20 12.07
N ILE A 18 4.89 25.74 12.51
CA ILE A 18 5.08 24.38 13.01
C ILE A 18 5.30 24.39 14.53
N ASP A 19 4.52 23.58 15.26
CA ASP A 19 4.75 23.33 16.68
C ASP A 19 6.10 22.62 16.89
N LYS A 20 6.98 23.25 17.67
CA LYS A 20 8.31 22.74 17.99
C LYS A 20 8.26 21.43 18.78
N ASN A 21 7.35 21.31 19.73
CA ASN A 21 7.27 20.12 20.59
C ASN A 21 6.81 18.91 19.77
N LEU A 22 5.81 19.10 18.90
CA LEU A 22 5.39 18.04 17.98
C LEU A 22 6.50 17.66 17.00
N THR A 23 7.26 18.63 16.50
CA THR A 23 8.42 18.39 15.65
C THR A 23 9.51 17.58 16.34
N GLU A 24 9.85 17.93 17.58
CA GLU A 24 10.83 17.18 18.38
C GLU A 24 10.40 15.73 18.58
N ARG A 25 9.11 15.48 18.89
CA ARG A 25 8.58 14.12 19.00
C ARG A 25 8.67 13.33 17.69
N ILE A 26 8.37 13.97 16.56
CA ILE A 26 8.52 13.36 15.23
C ILE A 26 9.98 12.98 14.98
N LEU A 27 10.91 13.90 15.27
CA LEU A 27 12.34 13.66 15.09
C LEU A 27 12.85 12.55 16.00
N ASP A 28 12.36 12.46 17.24
CA ASP A 28 12.71 11.38 18.16
C ASP A 28 12.26 10.01 17.62
N ILE A 29 11.05 9.90 17.07
CA ILE A 29 10.58 8.66 16.42
C ILE A 29 11.47 8.29 15.24
N VAL A 30 11.77 9.25 14.36
CA VAL A 30 12.59 9.02 13.16
C VAL A 30 14.03 8.63 13.54
N ALA A 31 14.61 9.30 14.54
CA ALA A 31 15.95 9.00 15.04
C ALA A 31 16.04 7.62 15.71
N GLU A 32 15.04 7.26 16.52
CA GLU A 32 14.92 5.93 17.11
C GLU A 32 14.84 4.85 16.03
N CYS A 33 13.97 5.06 15.03
CA CYS A 33 13.81 4.12 13.93
C CYS A 33 15.09 3.90 13.15
N TYR A 34 15.76 4.95 12.68
CA TYR A 34 17.02 4.79 11.95
C TYR A 34 18.15 4.22 12.82
N GLY A 35 18.16 4.53 14.13
CA GLY A 35 19.11 3.97 15.08
C GLY A 35 18.97 2.45 15.23
N ARG A 36 17.75 1.93 15.15
CA ARG A 36 17.45 0.49 15.31
C ARG A 36 17.39 -0.30 14.01
N LEU A 37 16.86 0.30 12.95
CA LEU A 37 16.57 -0.36 11.67
C LEU A 37 17.69 -0.21 10.63
N GLY A 38 18.63 0.71 10.84
CA GLY A 38 19.67 1.06 9.88
C GLY A 38 19.29 2.22 8.97
N PRO A 39 20.23 2.74 8.16
CA PRO A 39 20.03 3.93 7.34
C PRO A 39 19.05 3.69 6.17
N PRO A 40 18.50 4.75 5.57
CA PRO A 40 17.71 4.63 4.34
C PRO A 40 18.57 4.05 3.21
N MET A 41 17.93 3.45 2.20
CA MET A 41 18.58 2.74 1.09
C MET A 41 19.65 3.57 0.36
N THR A 42 19.46 4.89 0.28
CA THR A 42 20.39 5.82 -0.37
C THR A 42 21.26 6.61 0.62
N PHE A 43 21.42 6.11 1.85
CA PHE A 43 22.17 6.70 2.98
C PHE A 43 21.68 8.04 3.53
N SER A 44 20.82 8.75 2.80
CA SER A 44 20.16 9.95 3.30
C SER A 44 18.71 10.05 2.86
N VAL A 45 17.90 10.72 3.67
CA VAL A 45 16.47 10.97 3.45
C VAL A 45 16.18 12.47 3.59
N ASN A 46 15.16 12.97 2.90
CA ASN A 46 14.57 14.27 3.20
C ASN A 46 13.35 14.07 4.09
N LEU A 47 13.26 14.81 5.19
CA LEU A 47 12.09 14.84 6.05
C LEU A 47 11.44 16.20 5.94
N ASN A 48 10.27 16.25 5.29
CA ASN A 48 9.48 17.46 5.15
C ASN A 48 8.31 17.43 6.13
N ILE A 49 8.18 18.47 6.95
CA ILE A 49 7.08 18.63 7.90
C ILE A 49 6.26 19.84 7.49
N PHE A 50 5.01 19.61 7.13
CA PHE A 50 4.07 20.62 6.65
C PHE A 50 3.02 20.91 7.71
N GLU A 51 2.69 22.18 7.90
CA GLU A 51 1.58 22.60 8.77
C GLU A 51 0.25 22.03 8.24
N THR A 52 0.04 22.12 6.93
CA THR A 52 -1.20 21.71 6.27
C THR A 52 -0.96 20.66 5.18
N SER A 53 -1.89 19.73 5.04
CA SER A 53 -1.90 18.68 4.03
C SER A 53 -2.19 19.17 2.61
N SER A 54 -2.70 20.39 2.43
CA SER A 54 -3.03 20.95 1.11
C SER A 54 -3.86 20.00 0.21
N GLY A 55 -4.81 19.29 0.82
CA GLY A 55 -5.68 18.34 0.11
C GLY A 55 -5.15 16.91 0.02
N GLN A 56 -3.96 16.62 0.56
CA GLN A 56 -3.49 15.24 0.70
C GLN A 56 -4.38 14.46 1.68
N GLY A 57 -4.74 13.22 1.32
CA GLY A 57 -5.58 12.34 2.13
C GLY A 57 -4.83 11.57 3.22
N PHE A 58 -3.49 11.55 3.17
CA PHE A 58 -2.64 10.84 4.13
C PHE A 58 -2.01 11.82 5.11
N PHE A 59 -1.72 11.36 6.34
CA PHE A 59 -1.00 12.15 7.33
C PHE A 59 0.53 12.04 7.23
N ALA A 60 1.01 10.99 6.55
CA ALA A 60 2.41 10.82 6.21
C ALA A 60 2.55 10.08 4.87
N SER A 61 3.58 10.38 4.10
CA SER A 61 3.86 9.73 2.82
C SER A 61 5.36 9.59 2.57
N HIS A 62 5.70 8.70 1.63
CA HIS A 62 7.06 8.47 1.17
C HIS A 62 7.09 8.41 -0.36
N ASP A 63 8.05 9.10 -0.96
CA ASP A 63 8.40 8.94 -2.37
C ASP A 63 9.94 8.91 -2.56
N ALA A 64 10.40 8.34 -3.67
CA ALA A 64 11.82 8.38 -4.05
C ALA A 64 12.02 8.74 -5.53
N LEU A 65 11.07 9.48 -6.11
CA LEU A 65 11.03 9.76 -7.56
C LEU A 65 12.28 10.51 -8.03
N GLN A 66 12.84 11.38 -7.18
CA GLN A 66 14.03 12.18 -7.48
C GLN A 66 15.36 11.47 -7.17
N GLY A 67 15.34 10.15 -6.92
CA GLY A 67 16.55 9.38 -6.60
C GLY A 67 17.00 9.49 -5.14
N LYS A 68 16.25 10.23 -4.33
CA LYS A 68 16.43 10.33 -2.88
C LYS A 68 15.08 10.14 -2.19
N PRO A 69 14.98 9.28 -1.16
CA PRO A 69 13.75 9.10 -0.42
C PRO A 69 13.39 10.40 0.31
N THR A 70 12.11 10.73 0.23
CA THR A 70 11.50 11.90 0.85
C THR A 70 10.30 11.43 1.64
N ILE A 71 10.31 11.73 2.94
CA ILE A 71 9.21 11.49 3.86
C ILE A 71 8.51 12.83 4.07
N ASN A 72 7.21 12.86 3.85
CA ASN A 72 6.37 14.04 4.10
C ASN A 72 5.45 13.74 5.28
N ILE A 73 5.31 14.68 6.21
CA ILE A 73 4.41 14.60 7.36
C ILE A 73 3.53 15.85 7.39
N TYR A 74 2.21 15.66 7.58
CA TYR A 74 1.20 16.72 7.52
C TYR A 74 0.54 16.90 8.89
N LEU A 75 0.86 17.98 9.61
CA LEU A 75 0.52 18.15 11.03
C LEU A 75 -0.97 18.35 11.28
N ASP A 76 -1.69 19.06 10.40
CA ASP A 76 -3.14 19.20 10.43
C ASP A 76 -3.85 17.85 10.54
N ARG A 77 -3.32 16.81 9.86
CA ARG A 77 -3.87 15.45 9.88
C ARG A 77 -3.45 14.62 11.09
N LEU A 78 -2.38 14.98 11.81
CA LEU A 78 -1.95 14.27 13.02
C LEU A 78 -2.83 14.61 14.22
N SER A 79 -3.32 15.84 14.28
CA SER A 79 -4.03 16.38 15.46
C SER A 79 -5.29 15.60 15.84
N SER A 80 -5.93 14.94 14.87
CA SER A 80 -7.14 14.13 15.07
C SER A 80 -6.87 12.65 15.36
N LEU A 81 -5.59 12.23 15.41
CA LEU A 81 -5.22 10.81 15.50
C LEU A 81 -4.65 10.45 16.88
N PRO A 82 -4.96 9.25 17.40
CA PRO A 82 -4.25 8.70 18.54
C PRO A 82 -2.75 8.63 18.25
N PHE A 83 -1.91 9.03 19.21
CA PHE A 83 -0.46 9.14 18.98
C PHE A 83 0.19 7.82 18.56
N MET A 84 -0.33 6.67 19.02
CA MET A 84 0.17 5.36 18.60
C MET A 84 -0.04 5.08 17.10
N VAL A 85 -1.10 5.63 16.49
CA VAL A 85 -1.33 5.58 15.04
C VAL A 85 -0.32 6.46 14.31
N VAL A 86 -0.04 7.65 14.87
CA VAL A 86 0.96 8.58 14.34
C VAL A 86 2.35 7.95 14.36
N GLU A 87 2.76 7.36 15.48
CA GLU A 87 4.00 6.60 15.58
C GLU A 87 4.06 5.52 14.52
N GLY A 88 3.04 4.66 14.47
CA GLY A 88 2.96 3.57 13.49
C GLY A 88 3.13 4.07 12.05
N GLY A 89 2.43 5.13 11.66
CA GLY A 89 2.52 5.70 10.31
C GLY A 89 3.87 6.34 10.00
N ILE A 90 4.51 7.02 10.95
CA ILE A 90 5.85 7.59 10.76
C ILE A 90 6.89 6.47 10.62
N ARG A 91 6.85 5.44 11.48
CA ARG A 91 7.76 4.27 11.40
C ARG A 91 7.64 3.57 10.05
N ARG A 92 6.43 3.50 9.49
CA ARG A 92 6.20 2.98 8.13
C ARG A 92 6.92 3.79 7.06
N GLN A 93 6.86 5.12 7.10
CA GLN A 93 7.56 5.94 6.10
C GLN A 93 9.08 5.79 6.22
N VAL A 94 9.60 5.65 7.44
CA VAL A 94 11.00 5.32 7.67
C VAL A 94 11.33 3.95 7.07
N ALA A 95 10.54 2.92 7.32
CA ALA A 95 10.72 1.60 6.72
C ALA A 95 10.63 1.62 5.18
N HIS A 96 9.73 2.42 4.59
CA HIS A 96 9.72 2.62 3.14
C HIS A 96 11.01 3.23 2.62
N SER A 97 11.63 4.18 3.33
CA SER A 97 12.92 4.74 2.91
C SER A 97 14.08 3.74 2.98
N ILE A 98 13.99 2.73 3.86
CA ILE A 98 14.98 1.67 4.03
C ILE A 98 14.80 0.59 2.97
N LEU A 99 13.56 0.12 2.76
CA LEU A 99 13.27 -1.01 1.86
C LEU A 99 13.03 -0.59 0.41
N HIS A 100 12.48 0.60 0.19
CA HIS A 100 11.91 1.04 -1.09
C HIS A 100 12.35 2.47 -1.47
N GLY A 101 13.49 2.91 -0.92
CA GLY A 101 13.98 4.28 -1.01
C GLY A 101 14.69 4.65 -2.31
N SER A 102 14.79 3.73 -3.27
CA SER A 102 15.43 3.94 -4.57
C SER A 102 14.40 4.09 -5.70
N GLN A 103 14.83 4.63 -6.85
CA GLN A 103 13.97 4.80 -8.03
C GLN A 103 13.52 3.47 -8.66
N GLU A 104 14.19 2.35 -8.41
CA GLU A 104 13.83 1.07 -9.04
C GLU A 104 12.42 0.61 -8.65
N PHE A 105 11.99 0.92 -7.41
CA PHE A 105 10.64 0.65 -6.91
C PHE A 105 9.56 1.58 -7.50
N TYR A 106 9.95 2.54 -8.34
CA TYR A 106 9.07 3.43 -9.10
C TYR A 106 9.18 3.22 -10.62
N LYS A 107 10.16 2.42 -11.05
CA LYS A 107 10.42 2.06 -12.46
C LYS A 107 10.13 0.58 -12.69
N ILE A 108 8.94 0.15 -12.26
CA ILE A 108 8.53 -1.25 -12.31
C ILE A 108 8.33 -1.67 -13.77
N LYS A 109 8.95 -2.77 -14.17
CA LYS A 109 8.74 -3.36 -15.50
C LYS A 109 7.27 -3.77 -15.62
N PHE A 110 6.64 -3.35 -16.71
CA PHE A 110 5.25 -3.68 -16.98
C PHE A 110 5.06 -5.21 -17.16
N PRO A 111 4.21 -5.88 -16.36
CA PRO A 111 4.04 -7.34 -16.43
C PRO A 111 3.41 -7.80 -17.74
N ALA A 112 3.88 -8.92 -18.28
CA ALA A 112 3.46 -9.44 -19.58
C ALA A 112 1.98 -9.87 -19.57
N GLU A 113 1.54 -10.48 -18.46
CA GLU A 113 0.17 -10.94 -18.24
C GLU A 113 -0.82 -9.77 -18.25
N LEU A 114 -0.45 -8.66 -17.59
CA LEU A 114 -1.27 -7.45 -17.59
C LEU A 114 -1.33 -6.85 -19.00
N LYS A 115 -0.19 -6.77 -19.70
CA LYS A 115 -0.15 -6.30 -21.10
C LYS A 115 -1.02 -7.16 -22.02
N GLN A 116 -0.98 -8.48 -21.88
CA GLN A 116 -1.83 -9.38 -22.65
C GLN A 116 -3.32 -9.15 -22.34
N SER A 117 -3.68 -8.95 -21.08
CA SER A 117 -5.06 -8.64 -20.68
C SER A 117 -5.55 -7.32 -21.29
N MET A 118 -4.68 -6.30 -21.39
CA MET A 118 -5.03 -5.03 -22.03
C MET A 118 -5.42 -5.22 -23.48
N HIS A 119 -4.63 -5.99 -24.23
CA HIS A 119 -4.95 -6.29 -25.62
C HIS A 119 -6.24 -7.11 -25.75
N THR A 120 -6.41 -8.12 -24.88
CA THR A 120 -7.56 -9.03 -24.91
C THR A 120 -8.88 -8.31 -24.64
N TYR A 121 -8.89 -7.41 -23.66
CA TYR A 121 -10.10 -6.71 -23.19
C TYR A 121 -10.19 -5.26 -23.66
N SER A 122 -9.28 -4.81 -24.54
CA SER A 122 -9.18 -3.43 -25.02
C SER A 122 -9.14 -2.39 -23.87
N LEU A 123 -8.38 -2.70 -22.82
CA LEU A 123 -8.28 -1.84 -21.65
C LEU A 123 -7.32 -0.67 -21.90
N PRO A 124 -7.64 0.54 -21.41
CA PRO A 124 -6.78 1.69 -21.61
C PRO A 124 -5.52 1.61 -20.72
N GLU A 125 -4.47 2.32 -21.12
CA GLU A 125 -3.16 2.28 -20.44
C GLU A 125 -3.21 2.81 -19.00
N ASN A 126 -4.03 3.83 -18.74
CA ASN A 126 -4.23 4.38 -17.40
C ASN A 126 -4.84 3.33 -16.46
N PHE A 127 -5.82 2.55 -16.91
CA PHE A 127 -6.41 1.47 -16.12
C PHE A 127 -5.33 0.45 -15.71
N ALA A 128 -4.53 -0.01 -16.65
CA ALA A 128 -3.51 -1.00 -16.35
C ALA A 128 -2.40 -0.43 -15.43
N THR A 129 -2.12 0.87 -15.57
CA THR A 129 -1.22 1.58 -14.64
C THR A 129 -1.79 1.59 -13.21
N GLU A 130 -3.10 1.78 -13.04
CA GLU A 130 -3.77 1.71 -11.74
C GLU A 130 -3.71 0.30 -11.13
N ILE A 131 -3.88 -0.75 -11.94
CA ILE A 131 -3.74 -2.14 -11.47
C ILE A 131 -2.30 -2.43 -11.02
N LEU A 132 -1.32 -2.01 -11.83
CA LEU A 132 0.10 -2.18 -11.49
C LEU A 132 0.45 -1.39 -10.22
N TYR A 133 -0.05 -0.17 -10.09
CA TYR A 133 0.13 0.65 -8.90
C TYR A 133 -0.46 -0.03 -7.66
N GLY A 134 -1.68 -0.56 -7.74
CA GLY A 134 -2.31 -1.31 -6.66
C GLY A 134 -1.49 -2.51 -6.21
N ALA A 135 -1.00 -3.31 -7.16
CA ALA A 135 -0.15 -4.46 -6.86
C ALA A 135 1.21 -4.06 -6.25
N ALA A 136 1.84 -3.00 -6.80
CA ALA A 136 3.08 -2.43 -6.30
C ALA A 136 2.96 -1.97 -4.84
N MET A 137 1.92 -1.19 -4.55
CA MET A 137 1.66 -0.72 -3.20
C MET A 137 1.33 -1.89 -2.27
N ALA A 138 0.48 -2.83 -2.68
CA ALA A 138 0.13 -3.99 -1.87
C ALA A 138 1.38 -4.79 -1.42
N ALA A 139 2.32 -5.05 -2.34
CA ALA A 139 3.57 -5.72 -2.04
C ALA A 139 4.45 -4.92 -1.08
N LYS A 140 4.59 -3.61 -1.32
CA LYS A 140 5.39 -2.72 -0.46
C LYS A 140 4.81 -2.61 0.95
N GLU A 141 3.49 -2.46 1.09
CA GLU A 141 2.80 -2.36 2.38
C GLU A 141 2.94 -3.64 3.21
N PHE A 142 2.90 -4.81 2.55
CA PHE A 142 3.20 -6.09 3.17
C PHE A 142 4.65 -6.13 3.67
N ASN A 143 5.62 -5.80 2.81
CA ASN A 143 7.04 -5.87 3.17
C ASN A 143 7.40 -4.91 4.31
N VAL A 144 6.83 -3.70 4.33
CA VAL A 144 7.02 -2.73 5.42
C VAL A 144 6.48 -3.25 6.74
N THR A 145 5.25 -3.76 6.77
CA THR A 145 4.68 -4.26 8.03
C THR A 145 5.46 -5.46 8.53
N ARG A 146 5.82 -6.39 7.63
CA ARG A 146 6.63 -7.54 7.97
C ARG A 146 7.96 -7.12 8.61
N PHE A 147 8.68 -6.21 7.96
CA PHE A 147 9.98 -5.71 8.45
C PHE A 147 9.87 -5.05 9.83
N LEU A 148 8.87 -4.17 10.02
CA LEU A 148 8.67 -3.49 11.30
C LEU A 148 8.32 -4.48 12.43
N VAL A 149 7.44 -5.43 12.15
CA VAL A 149 7.04 -6.47 13.13
C VAL A 149 8.20 -7.41 13.45
N GLU A 150 8.98 -7.84 12.47
CA GLU A 150 10.20 -8.66 12.67
C GLU A 150 11.25 -7.90 13.50
N CYS A 151 11.29 -6.57 13.37
CA CYS A 151 12.13 -5.72 14.21
C CYS A 151 11.51 -5.38 15.57
N GLY A 152 10.30 -5.85 15.90
CA GLY A 152 9.65 -5.69 17.21
C GLY A 152 8.79 -4.43 17.38
N TYR A 153 8.39 -3.76 16.30
CA TYR A 153 7.34 -2.72 16.33
C TYR A 153 6.00 -3.38 16.03
N ILE A 154 5.28 -3.79 17.07
CA ILE A 154 4.04 -4.58 16.92
C ILE A 154 2.82 -3.72 17.25
N GLU A 155 2.80 -3.11 18.42
CA GLU A 155 1.63 -2.43 18.98
C GLU A 155 1.20 -1.24 18.12
N ASP A 156 2.16 -0.45 17.64
CA ASP A 156 1.92 0.70 16.78
C ASP A 156 1.46 0.29 15.36
N GLN A 157 1.94 -0.84 14.84
CA GLN A 157 1.50 -1.40 13.57
C GLN A 157 0.09 -1.97 13.68
N VAL A 158 -0.26 -2.60 14.80
CA VAL A 158 -1.66 -3.00 15.07
C VAL A 158 -2.55 -1.75 15.14
N ALA A 159 -2.14 -0.70 15.85
CA ALA A 159 -2.90 0.55 15.91
C ALA A 159 -3.07 1.19 14.52
N TYR A 160 -2.01 1.21 13.71
CA TYR A 160 -2.05 1.70 12.33
C TYR A 160 -3.01 0.86 11.46
N VAL A 161 -2.94 -0.46 11.54
CA VAL A 161 -3.82 -1.36 10.78
C VAL A 161 -5.29 -1.20 11.19
N ARG A 162 -5.58 -1.05 12.49
CA ARG A 162 -6.95 -0.73 12.96
C ARG A 162 -7.46 0.55 12.33
N TYR A 163 -6.64 1.61 12.32
CA TYR A 163 -6.98 2.88 11.70
C TYR A 163 -7.19 2.75 10.18
N MET A 164 -6.29 2.06 9.50
CA MET A 164 -6.30 1.93 8.03
C MET A 164 -7.46 1.06 7.52
N LEU A 165 -7.85 0.02 8.27
CA LEU A 165 -8.89 -0.91 7.85
C LEU A 165 -10.30 -0.54 8.33
N GLU A 166 -10.45 0.53 9.10
CA GLU A 166 -11.77 1.03 9.47
C GLU A 166 -12.51 1.52 8.21
N PRO A 167 -13.67 0.94 7.85
CA PRO A 167 -14.44 1.38 6.70
C PRO A 167 -14.91 2.82 6.89
N THR A 168 -14.69 3.68 5.89
CA THR A 168 -15.20 5.06 5.92
C THR A 168 -16.46 5.21 5.06
N SER A 169 -17.22 6.29 5.28
CA SER A 169 -18.38 6.62 4.47
C SER A 169 -18.03 6.85 2.99
N GLU A 170 -16.85 7.40 2.73
CA GLU A 170 -16.34 7.68 1.39
C GLU A 170 -16.03 6.37 0.65
N GLU A 171 -15.50 5.38 1.36
CA GLU A 171 -15.20 4.08 0.78
C GLU A 171 -16.48 3.30 0.42
N ILE A 172 -17.48 3.30 1.30
CA ILE A 172 -18.77 2.67 1.03
C ILE A 172 -19.41 3.33 -0.21
N GLN A 173 -19.36 4.67 -0.29
CA GLN A 173 -19.83 5.40 -1.47
C GLN A 173 -19.03 5.08 -2.73
N ALA A 174 -17.70 4.92 -2.63
CA ALA A 174 -16.87 4.54 -3.76
C ALA A 174 -17.27 3.16 -4.33
N TRP A 175 -17.61 2.19 -3.48
CA TRP A 175 -18.17 0.92 -3.93
C TRP A 175 -19.53 1.11 -4.62
N GLU A 176 -20.43 1.91 -4.04
CA GLU A 176 -21.75 2.16 -4.61
C GLU A 176 -21.68 2.80 -6.00
N MET A 177 -20.67 3.64 -6.26
CA MET A 177 -20.40 4.20 -7.58
C MET A 177 -19.77 3.16 -8.53
N ALA A 178 -18.88 2.31 -8.02
CA ALA A 178 -18.16 1.32 -8.81
C ALA A 178 -19.02 0.12 -9.21
N LYS A 179 -20.01 -0.28 -8.40
CA LYS A 179 -20.69 -1.59 -8.51
C LYS A 179 -21.36 -1.88 -9.86
N ASN A 180 -21.67 -0.87 -10.66
CA ASN A 180 -22.31 -1.03 -11.97
C ASN A 180 -21.35 -0.94 -13.17
N ASP A 181 -20.07 -0.63 -12.94
CA ASP A 181 -19.04 -0.56 -13.97
C ASP A 181 -17.97 -1.64 -13.70
N PRO A 182 -17.79 -2.63 -14.58
CA PRO A 182 -16.79 -3.69 -14.40
C PRO A 182 -15.37 -3.16 -14.18
N THR A 183 -14.97 -2.10 -14.87
CA THR A 183 -13.62 -1.55 -14.74
C THR A 183 -13.44 -0.85 -13.38
N ALA A 184 -14.44 -0.07 -12.97
CA ALA A 184 -14.45 0.55 -11.65
C ALA A 184 -14.45 -0.48 -10.52
N ARG A 185 -15.21 -1.59 -10.66
CA ARG A 185 -15.18 -2.71 -9.69
C ARG A 185 -13.80 -3.32 -9.58
N ILE A 186 -13.12 -3.59 -10.70
CA ILE A 186 -11.76 -4.15 -10.68
C ILE A 186 -10.83 -3.22 -9.89
N VAL A 187 -10.83 -1.92 -10.21
CA VAL A 187 -9.99 -0.93 -9.52
C VAL A 187 -10.31 -0.91 -8.02
N TYR A 188 -11.58 -0.87 -7.66
CA TYR A 188 -12.02 -0.91 -6.26
C TYR A 188 -11.48 -2.13 -5.51
N LEU A 189 -11.62 -3.32 -6.08
CA LEU A 189 -11.15 -4.57 -5.47
C LEU A 189 -9.63 -4.58 -5.33
N VAL A 190 -8.90 -4.11 -6.36
CA VAL A 190 -7.44 -4.03 -6.32
C VAL A 190 -6.96 -3.03 -5.27
N MET A 191 -7.60 -1.86 -5.12
CA MET A 191 -7.30 -0.90 -4.06
C MET A 191 -7.66 -1.43 -2.67
N THR A 192 -8.74 -2.20 -2.54
CA THR A 192 -9.10 -2.87 -1.29
C THR A 192 -8.03 -3.89 -0.89
N ILE A 193 -7.54 -4.67 -1.85
CA ILE A 193 -6.47 -5.66 -1.63
C ILE A 193 -5.15 -4.98 -1.23
N ARG A 194 -4.85 -3.81 -1.81
CA ARG A 194 -3.74 -2.97 -1.37
C ARG A 194 -3.87 -2.60 0.11
N ASP A 195 -5.03 -2.15 0.55
CA ASP A 195 -5.20 -1.69 1.94
C ASP A 195 -5.06 -2.82 2.95
N VAL A 196 -5.68 -3.98 2.67
CA VAL A 196 -5.60 -5.14 3.56
C VAL A 196 -4.21 -5.80 3.59
N SER A 197 -3.36 -5.58 2.58
CA SER A 197 -2.06 -6.25 2.52
C SER A 197 -1.13 -5.86 3.68
N CYS A 198 -1.29 -4.64 4.23
CA CYS A 198 -0.53 -4.20 5.40
C CYS A 198 -0.84 -5.02 6.66
N ALA A 199 -2.04 -5.60 6.78
CA ALA A 199 -2.44 -6.35 7.95
C ALA A 199 -1.91 -7.80 7.96
N ILE A 200 -1.60 -8.35 6.79
CA ILE A 200 -1.32 -9.79 6.63
C ILE A 200 -0.11 -10.26 7.43
N PRO A 201 1.02 -9.54 7.53
CA PRO A 201 2.15 -9.98 8.35
C PRO A 201 1.81 -10.17 9.84
N LEU A 202 0.82 -9.42 10.37
CA LEU A 202 0.39 -9.53 11.77
C LEU A 202 -0.37 -10.83 12.06
N LEU A 203 -0.93 -11.50 11.04
CA LEU A 203 -1.59 -12.80 11.20
C LEU A 203 -0.64 -13.90 11.67
N LYS A 204 0.68 -13.72 11.51
CA LYS A 204 1.69 -14.66 12.01
C LYS A 204 1.77 -14.68 13.54
N ASN A 205 1.29 -13.65 14.23
CA ASN A 205 1.24 -13.61 15.68
C ASN A 205 -0.08 -14.23 16.17
N PRO A 206 -0.05 -15.40 16.86
CA PRO A 206 -1.27 -16.10 17.30
C PRO A 206 -2.15 -15.25 18.22
N ASN A 207 -1.55 -14.35 19.00
CA ASN A 207 -2.29 -13.48 19.93
C ASN A 207 -3.05 -12.36 19.21
N LEU A 208 -2.68 -12.05 17.96
CA LEU A 208 -3.30 -10.99 17.15
C LEU A 208 -4.17 -11.56 16.02
N ALA A 209 -3.97 -12.82 15.64
CA ALA A 209 -4.56 -13.40 14.44
C ALA A 209 -6.09 -13.23 14.37
N ASP A 210 -6.81 -13.50 15.46
CA ASP A 210 -8.28 -13.37 15.48
C ASP A 210 -8.75 -11.93 15.41
N GLU A 211 -8.00 -11.00 16.01
CA GLU A 211 -8.29 -9.58 15.89
C GLU A 211 -8.08 -9.09 14.45
N ILE A 212 -6.95 -9.44 13.84
CA ILE A 212 -6.63 -9.04 12.47
C ILE A 212 -7.66 -9.62 11.48
N LYS A 213 -8.08 -10.87 11.65
CA LYS A 213 -9.18 -11.45 10.84
C LYS A 213 -10.46 -10.64 10.94
N LYS A 214 -10.87 -10.24 12.15
CA LYS A 214 -12.06 -9.40 12.35
C LYS A 214 -11.94 -8.04 11.66
N LEU A 215 -10.75 -7.43 11.65
CA LEU A 215 -10.51 -6.18 10.92
C LEU A 215 -10.64 -6.36 9.41
N LEU A 216 -10.10 -7.46 8.86
CA LEU A 216 -10.22 -7.81 7.44
C LEU A 216 -11.68 -8.08 7.02
N GLU A 217 -12.43 -8.80 7.86
CA GLU A 217 -13.86 -9.05 7.66
C GLU A 217 -14.66 -7.75 7.70
N LYS A 218 -14.39 -6.89 8.68
CA LYS A 218 -15.03 -5.57 8.81
C LYS A 218 -14.75 -4.70 7.57
N ARG A 219 -13.48 -4.65 7.12
CA ARG A 219 -13.04 -3.88 5.94
C ARG A 219 -13.82 -4.21 4.68
N THR A 220 -14.26 -5.46 4.53
CA THR A 220 -14.93 -5.95 3.33
C THR A 220 -16.43 -6.16 3.52
N SER A 221 -16.97 -5.79 4.69
CA SER A 221 -18.35 -6.13 5.10
C SER A 221 -19.44 -5.60 4.19
N HIS A 222 -19.22 -4.45 3.54
CA HIS A 222 -20.14 -3.82 2.58
C HIS A 222 -20.14 -4.47 1.19
N LEU A 223 -19.16 -5.34 0.90
CA LEU A 223 -19.08 -6.02 -0.40
C LEU A 223 -20.04 -7.23 -0.45
N PRO A 224 -20.55 -7.57 -1.65
CA PRO A 224 -21.20 -8.86 -1.89
C PRO A 224 -20.30 -10.06 -1.57
N GLU A 225 -20.91 -11.20 -1.21
CA GLU A 225 -20.19 -12.38 -0.70
C GLU A 225 -19.16 -12.94 -1.69
N ASN A 226 -19.48 -13.00 -2.98
CA ASN A 226 -18.56 -13.45 -4.02
C ASN A 226 -17.26 -12.62 -4.09
N TYR A 227 -17.34 -11.32 -3.78
CA TYR A 227 -16.17 -10.43 -3.74
C TYR A 227 -15.38 -10.60 -2.46
N LYS A 228 -16.05 -10.79 -1.31
CA LYS A 228 -15.40 -11.14 -0.04
C LYS A 228 -14.58 -12.42 -0.18
N GLU A 229 -15.19 -13.48 -0.72
CA GLU A 229 -14.52 -14.75 -0.99
C GLU A 229 -13.31 -14.60 -1.92
N THR A 230 -13.44 -13.76 -2.96
CA THR A 230 -12.34 -13.48 -3.89
C THR A 230 -11.17 -12.79 -3.17
N ILE A 231 -11.44 -11.76 -2.36
CA ILE A 231 -10.40 -11.07 -1.57
C ILE A 231 -9.76 -12.02 -0.56
N GLN A 232 -10.55 -12.81 0.18
CA GLN A 232 -10.05 -13.77 1.16
C GLN A 232 -9.16 -14.83 0.50
N ARG A 233 -9.53 -15.33 -0.67
CA ARG A 233 -8.72 -16.28 -1.44
C ARG A 233 -7.39 -15.67 -1.86
N ILE A 234 -7.39 -14.46 -2.40
CA ILE A 234 -6.14 -13.77 -2.79
C ILE A 234 -5.25 -13.54 -1.57
N ILE A 235 -5.82 -13.15 -0.42
CA ILE A 235 -5.07 -13.02 0.83
C ILE A 235 -4.41 -14.35 1.21
N ASN A 236 -5.20 -15.42 1.29
CA ASN A 236 -4.77 -16.71 1.83
C ASN A 236 -3.84 -17.48 0.88
N GLU A 237 -4.08 -17.40 -0.42
CA GLU A 237 -3.39 -18.21 -1.42
C GLU A 237 -2.25 -17.45 -2.13
N THR A 238 -2.30 -16.12 -2.14
CA THR A 238 -1.32 -15.28 -2.84
C THR A 238 -0.50 -14.44 -1.87
N ILE A 239 -1.13 -13.56 -1.09
CA ILE A 239 -0.39 -12.60 -0.26
C ILE A 239 0.35 -13.30 0.89
N GLN A 240 -0.22 -14.35 1.49
CA GLN A 240 0.49 -15.15 2.50
C GLN A 240 1.78 -15.80 1.98
N LYS A 241 1.94 -15.96 0.65
CA LYS A 241 3.17 -16.49 0.02
C LYS A 241 4.19 -15.42 -0.32
N PHE A 242 3.91 -14.15 -0.03
CA PHE A 242 4.86 -13.07 -0.30
C PHE A 242 6.18 -13.28 0.45
N SER A 243 7.28 -13.04 -0.25
CA SER A 243 8.63 -13.07 0.31
C SER A 243 9.13 -11.65 0.56
N GLU A 244 10.42 -11.51 0.85
CA GLU A 244 11.10 -10.21 0.91
C GLU A 244 11.35 -9.57 -0.45
N ASP A 245 11.24 -10.34 -1.53
CA ASP A 245 11.42 -9.85 -2.89
C ASP A 245 10.14 -9.16 -3.38
N THR A 246 10.14 -7.84 -3.28
CA THR A 246 8.99 -7.00 -3.66
C THR A 246 8.62 -7.16 -5.13
N PHE A 247 9.58 -7.30 -6.05
CA PHE A 247 9.28 -7.45 -7.48
C PHE A 247 8.65 -8.81 -7.78
N LYS A 248 9.11 -9.87 -7.12
CA LYS A 248 8.46 -11.19 -7.18
C LYS A 248 7.03 -11.12 -6.65
N ASN A 249 6.80 -10.44 -5.53
CA ASN A 249 5.46 -10.25 -4.96
C ASN A 249 4.54 -9.47 -5.92
N ILE A 250 5.05 -8.42 -6.57
CA ILE A 250 4.31 -7.65 -7.57
C ILE A 250 3.87 -8.54 -8.74
N ASN A 251 4.81 -9.28 -9.34
CA ASN A 251 4.50 -10.14 -10.48
C ASN A 251 3.47 -11.21 -10.11
N LEU A 252 3.64 -11.82 -8.93
CA LEU A 252 2.71 -12.81 -8.40
C LEU A 252 1.30 -12.21 -8.24
N LEU A 253 1.19 -11.03 -7.63
CA LEU A 253 -0.10 -10.40 -7.38
C LEU A 253 -0.77 -9.89 -8.65
N VAL A 254 -0.02 -9.32 -9.59
CA VAL A 254 -0.54 -8.90 -10.90
C VAL A 254 -1.11 -10.09 -11.66
N LYS A 255 -0.40 -11.21 -11.68
CA LYS A 255 -0.91 -12.45 -12.28
C LYS A 255 -2.23 -12.87 -11.62
N THR A 256 -2.29 -12.88 -10.29
CA THR A 256 -3.52 -13.19 -9.56
C THR A 256 -4.66 -12.19 -9.87
N PHE A 257 -4.39 -10.89 -9.96
CA PHE A 257 -5.41 -9.90 -10.33
C PHE A 257 -5.98 -10.15 -11.73
N VAL A 258 -5.13 -10.51 -12.69
CA VAL A 258 -5.57 -10.86 -14.04
C VAL A 258 -6.48 -12.10 -14.02
N GLU A 259 -6.09 -13.15 -13.29
CA GLU A 259 -6.80 -14.43 -13.26
C GLU A 259 -8.09 -14.40 -12.43
N GLU A 260 -8.04 -13.83 -11.22
CA GLU A 260 -9.13 -13.91 -10.24
C GLU A 260 -10.08 -12.72 -10.28
N ILE A 261 -9.67 -11.58 -10.83
CA ILE A 261 -10.48 -10.34 -10.85
C ILE A 261 -10.80 -9.94 -12.29
N ILE A 262 -9.80 -9.54 -13.08
CA ILE A 262 -10.01 -8.97 -14.44
C ILE A 262 -10.75 -9.97 -15.33
N ARG A 263 -10.27 -11.22 -15.40
CA ARG A 263 -10.90 -12.25 -16.25
C ARG A 263 -12.33 -12.55 -15.84
N LYS A 264 -12.65 -12.57 -14.54
CA LYS A 264 -14.02 -12.84 -14.07
C LYS A 264 -14.94 -11.66 -14.34
N GLU A 265 -14.47 -10.44 -14.11
CA GLU A 265 -15.26 -9.23 -14.33
C GLU A 265 -15.52 -8.97 -15.80
N LEU A 266 -14.53 -9.19 -16.69
CA LEU A 266 -14.66 -8.85 -18.12
C LEU A 266 -15.00 -10.06 -19.00
N GLY A 267 -14.51 -11.25 -18.66
CA GLY A 267 -14.78 -12.48 -19.42
C GLY A 267 -16.24 -12.95 -19.36
N SER A 268 -16.95 -12.61 -18.28
CA SER A 268 -18.39 -12.92 -18.12
C SER A 268 -19.31 -12.00 -18.93
N HIS A 269 -18.79 -10.87 -19.43
CA HIS A 269 -19.59 -9.79 -20.04
C HIS A 269 -19.36 -9.63 -21.56
N GLY A 270 -18.78 -10.63 -22.23
CA GLY A 270 -18.61 -10.61 -23.69
C GLY A 270 -17.52 -9.67 -24.21
N TYR A 271 -16.74 -9.02 -23.33
CA TYR A 271 -15.50 -8.33 -23.71
C TYR A 271 -14.51 -9.37 -24.27
N GLY A 272 -14.51 -9.56 -25.59
CA GLY A 272 -13.59 -10.47 -26.31
C GLY A 272 -14.26 -11.57 -27.15
N ALA A 273 -15.59 -11.67 -27.20
CA ALA A 273 -16.26 -12.68 -28.02
C ALA A 273 -16.01 -12.51 -29.55
N GLU A 274 -15.67 -11.30 -30.01
CA GLU A 274 -15.34 -11.04 -31.41
C GLU A 274 -13.85 -11.24 -31.75
N THR A 275 -12.94 -11.16 -30.78
CA THR A 275 -11.50 -11.28 -31.04
C THR A 275 -11.03 -12.74 -31.07
N ILE A 276 -11.70 -13.64 -30.32
CA ILE A 276 -11.32 -15.05 -30.25
C ILE A 276 -11.67 -15.81 -31.55
N ARG A 277 -12.75 -15.44 -32.26
CA ARG A 277 -13.10 -16.06 -33.55
C ARG A 277 -12.17 -15.70 -34.72
N GLY A 278 -11.29 -14.71 -34.54
CA GLY A 278 -10.35 -14.27 -35.59
C GLY A 278 -9.05 -15.07 -35.65
N LEU A 279 -8.69 -15.78 -34.57
CA LEU A 279 -7.42 -16.50 -34.47
C LEU A 279 -7.49 -17.96 -34.93
N GLU A 280 -8.68 -18.57 -35.00
CA GLU A 280 -8.87 -19.94 -35.50
C GLU A 280 -8.91 -20.05 -37.04
N LYS A 281 -8.65 -18.96 -37.77
CA LYS A 281 -8.61 -18.95 -39.25
C LYS A 281 -7.22 -18.96 -39.86
N TYR A 282 -6.17 -19.09 -39.04
CA TYR A 282 -4.78 -19.13 -39.49
C TYR A 282 -3.95 -20.22 -38.79
N GLU A 283 -4.53 -21.41 -38.62
CA GLU A 283 -3.76 -22.66 -38.50
C GLU A 283 -3.87 -23.48 -39.79
#